data_AF-A0A7T1I909-F1
#
_entry.id   AF-A0A7T1I909-F1
#
_cell.length_a   1.000
_cell.length_b   1.000
_cell.length_c   1.000
_cell.angle_alpha   90.00
_cell.angle_beta   90.00
_cell.angle_gamma   90.00
#
_symmetry.space_group_name_H-M   'P 1'
#
loop_
_entity.id
_entity.type
_entity.pdbx_description
1 polymer ?
#
loop_
_entity_poly.entity_id
_entity_poly.type
_entity_poly.pdbx_seq_one_letter_code
_entity_poly.pdbx_strand_id
1 'polypeptide(L)'
;MQQIYLFARKWCASAQTFCLPWPKVRSTYLRPWMDFCHYSCLCHYLNKSRYLIILKLIYADKILLEKVLFPFEEWYFDAPVEAHVELWSNGLSGAELLDRFEAGSLANAL
;
A
#
# COMPACT_ATOMS: atom_id res chain seq x y z
N MET A 1 -11.17 -30.65 -10.47
CA MET A 1 -12.18 -29.63 -10.08
C MET A 1 -12.98 -30.18 -8.91
N GLN A 2 -13.21 -29.37 -7.87
CA GLN A 2 -13.95 -29.64 -6.62
C GLN A 2 -13.23 -30.43 -5.50
N GLN A 3 -12.33 -29.76 -4.76
CA GLN A 3 -12.08 -30.15 -3.36
C GLN A 3 -11.61 -29.01 -2.42
N ILE A 4 -11.70 -27.74 -2.83
CA ILE A 4 -11.18 -26.59 -2.04
C ILE A 4 -12.28 -25.88 -1.21
N TYR A 5 -13.57 -26.16 -1.42
CA TYR A 5 -14.65 -25.32 -0.90
C TYR A 5 -15.09 -25.56 0.57
N LEU A 6 -14.46 -26.46 1.33
CA LEU A 6 -14.97 -26.81 2.67
C LEU A 6 -14.11 -26.39 3.88
N PHE A 7 -13.01 -25.65 3.69
CA PHE A 7 -12.18 -25.23 4.83
C PHE A 7 -12.41 -23.80 5.33
N ALA A 8 -13.13 -22.95 4.57
CA ALA A 8 -13.24 -21.51 4.84
C ALA A 8 -14.34 -21.10 5.85
N ARG A 9 -14.79 -21.99 6.75
CA ARG A 9 -15.95 -21.70 7.63
C ARG A 9 -15.73 -21.84 9.14
N LYS A 10 -14.50 -21.92 9.64
CA LYS A 10 -14.29 -22.24 11.07
C LYS A 10 -13.40 -21.33 11.93
N TRP A 11 -12.92 -20.19 11.43
CA TRP A 11 -11.92 -19.39 12.19
C TRP A 11 -12.24 -17.90 12.30
N CYS A 12 -13.50 -17.55 12.55
CA CYS A 12 -13.88 -16.18 12.89
C CYS A 12 -14.82 -16.17 14.11
N ALA A 13 -14.33 -16.66 15.25
CA ALA A 13 -15.14 -16.79 16.47
C ALA A 13 -14.50 -16.21 17.75
N SER A 14 -13.35 -15.51 17.71
CA SER A 14 -12.71 -15.08 18.98
C SER A 14 -11.90 -13.76 18.96
N ALA A 15 -12.22 -12.81 18.10
CA ALA A 15 -11.61 -11.47 18.19
C ALA A 15 -12.69 -10.39 18.14
N GLN A 16 -13.32 -10.14 19.29
CA GLN A 16 -14.14 -8.95 19.54
C GLN A 16 -13.22 -7.74 19.74
N THR A 17 -12.62 -7.23 18.66
CA THR A 17 -12.05 -5.88 18.67
C THR A 17 -12.23 -5.26 17.28
N PHE A 18 -13.36 -4.57 17.10
CA PHE A 18 -13.58 -3.44 16.21
C PHE A 18 -12.70 -3.35 14.93
N CYS A 19 -12.83 -4.31 14.02
CA CYS A 19 -12.58 -4.04 12.61
C CYS A 19 -13.76 -3.21 12.08
N LEU A 20 -13.63 -1.88 12.07
CA LEU A 20 -14.62 -1.04 11.40
C LEU A 20 -14.61 -1.39 9.89
N PRO A 21 -15.78 -1.65 9.28
CA PRO A 21 -15.86 -1.85 7.84
C PRO A 21 -15.71 -0.50 7.12
N TRP A 22 -14.55 -0.25 6.51
CA TRP A 22 -14.31 0.90 5.62
C TRP A 22 -14.36 0.49 4.13
N PRO A 23 -14.53 1.46 3.21
CA PRO A 23 -15.77 1.74 2.50
C PRO A 23 -16.07 0.73 1.39
N LYS A 24 -17.36 0.56 1.08
CA LYS A 24 -17.85 -0.11 -0.13
C LYS A 24 -17.51 0.73 -1.38
N VAL A 25 -16.24 0.85 -1.73
CA VAL A 25 -15.84 1.25 -3.08
C VAL A 25 -15.99 0.01 -3.94
N ARG A 26 -16.90 0.09 -4.91
CA ARG A 26 -17.18 -0.96 -5.90
C ARG A 26 -15.98 -1.09 -6.84
N SER A 27 -14.89 -1.67 -6.36
CA SER A 27 -13.75 -2.03 -7.18
C SER A 27 -13.73 -3.54 -7.32
N THR A 28 -13.90 -4.00 -8.55
CA THR A 28 -13.90 -5.41 -8.98
C THR A 28 -12.51 -6.07 -8.84
N TYR A 29 -11.56 -5.39 -8.19
CA TYR A 29 -10.24 -5.90 -7.85
C TYR A 29 -10.20 -6.11 -6.35
N LEU A 30 -10.74 -7.24 -5.88
CA LEU A 30 -10.36 -7.79 -4.59
C LEU A 30 -8.84 -7.98 -4.64
N ARG A 31 -8.10 -7.12 -3.93
CA ARG A 31 -6.64 -7.17 -3.92
C ARG A 31 -6.25 -8.54 -3.34
N PRO A 32 -5.46 -9.38 -4.05
CA PRO A 32 -5.14 -10.76 -3.63
C PRO A 32 -4.41 -10.91 -2.29
N TRP A 33 -4.15 -9.82 -1.58
CA TRP A 33 -3.29 -9.74 -0.39
C TRP A 33 -4.08 -9.60 0.91
N MET A 34 -5.41 -9.47 0.86
CA MET A 34 -6.29 -9.36 2.03
C MET A 34 -6.49 -10.68 2.81
N ASP A 35 -5.74 -11.74 2.47
CA ASP A 35 -5.74 -13.01 3.22
C ASP A 35 -4.70 -13.05 4.35
N PHE A 36 -3.88 -12.00 4.50
CA PHE A 36 -2.95 -11.87 5.62
C PHE A 36 -3.42 -10.73 6.52
N CYS A 37 -3.92 -11.06 7.71
CA CYS A 37 -4.11 -10.11 8.83
C CYS A 37 -2.74 -9.63 9.36
N HIS A 38 -1.89 -9.11 8.49
CA HIS A 38 -0.66 -8.40 8.85
C HIS A 38 -0.97 -6.92 8.97
N TYR A 39 -0.39 -6.30 9.99
CA TYR A 39 -0.57 -4.90 10.34
C TYR A 39 -0.34 -4.02 9.09
N SER A 40 -1.37 -3.33 8.63
CA SER A 40 -1.27 -2.29 7.61
C SER A 40 -1.22 -0.92 8.27
N CYS A 41 -0.42 -0.01 7.74
CA CYS A 41 -0.37 1.39 8.17
C CYS A 41 -0.93 2.32 7.11
N LEU A 42 -1.56 3.41 7.55
CA LEU A 42 -1.99 4.50 6.69
C LEU A 42 -0.80 5.44 6.50
N CYS A 43 -0.16 5.38 5.34
CA CYS A 43 0.97 6.23 4.99
C CYS A 43 0.48 7.55 4.38
N HIS A 44 1.24 8.62 4.63
CA HIS A 44 1.06 9.90 3.98
C HIS A 44 2.39 10.36 3.38
N TYR A 45 2.35 10.77 2.11
CA TYR A 45 3.49 11.35 1.42
C TYR A 45 3.08 12.64 0.69
N LEU A 46 3.91 13.67 0.82
CA LEU A 46 3.78 14.95 0.12
C LEU A 46 4.98 15.14 -0.81
N ASN A 47 4.72 15.29 -2.10
CA ASN A 47 5.77 15.66 -3.06
C ASN A 47 6.16 17.13 -2.87
N LYS A 48 7.25 17.40 -2.14
CA LYS A 48 7.75 18.77 -1.93
C LYS A 48 8.53 19.33 -3.14
N SER A 49 8.71 18.53 -4.19
CA SER A 49 9.47 18.91 -5.38
C SER A 49 8.61 19.71 -6.38
N ARG A 50 9.29 20.48 -7.23
CA ARG A 50 8.70 21.11 -8.43
C ARG A 50 8.56 20.16 -9.61
N TYR A 51 9.05 18.93 -9.47
CA TYR A 51 9.08 17.91 -10.52
C TYR A 51 8.09 16.79 -10.21
N LEU A 52 7.68 16.09 -11.28
CA LEU A 52 6.95 14.84 -11.16
C LEU A 52 7.84 13.77 -10.56
N ILE A 53 7.29 12.99 -9.65
CA ILE A 53 7.95 11.80 -9.08
C ILE A 53 7.04 10.59 -9.22
N ILE A 54 7.62 9.40 -9.19
CA ILE A 54 6.90 8.13 -9.20
C ILE A 54 7.12 7.47 -7.85
N LEU A 55 6.06 7.32 -7.08
CA LEU A 55 6.05 6.59 -5.81
C LEU A 55 5.73 5.13 -6.09
N LYS A 56 6.60 4.22 -5.64
CA LYS A 56 6.40 2.77 -5.72
C LYS A 56 6.35 2.17 -4.33
N LEU A 57 5.34 1.37 -4.04
CA LEU A 57 5.27 0.54 -2.83
C LEU A 57 5.77 -0.86 -3.18
N ILE A 58 6.80 -1.33 -2.50
CA ILE A 58 7.42 -2.63 -2.73
C ILE A 58 7.29 -3.50 -1.48
N TYR A 59 6.85 -4.74 -1.68
CA TYR A 59 6.75 -5.76 -0.64
C TYR A 59 7.19 -7.11 -1.20
N ALA A 60 8.07 -7.81 -0.50
CA ALA A 60 8.61 -9.10 -0.93
C ALA A 60 9.08 -9.08 -2.41
N ASP A 61 9.87 -8.07 -2.76
CA ASP A 61 10.43 -7.82 -4.09
C ASP A 61 9.40 -7.63 -5.22
N LYS A 62 8.15 -7.31 -4.87
CA LYS A 62 7.08 -7.03 -5.82
C LYS A 62 6.54 -5.62 -5.64
N ILE A 63 6.30 -4.95 -6.77
CA ILE A 63 5.61 -3.66 -6.80
C ILE A 63 4.12 -3.91 -6.55
N LEU A 64 3.62 -3.41 -5.42
CA LEU A 64 2.20 -3.51 -5.04
C LEU A 64 1.39 -2.31 -5.53
N LEU A 65 2.01 -1.13 -5.55
CA LEU A 65 1.39 0.12 -5.97
C LEU A 65 2.44 0.97 -6.69
N GLU A 66 2.01 1.65 -7.76
CA GLU A 66 2.79 2.68 -8.42
C GLU A 66 1.88 3.89 -8.66
N LYS A 67 2.33 5.09 -8.27
CA LYS A 67 1.59 6.35 -8.43
C LYS A 67 2.54 7.46 -8.86
N VAL A 68 2.21 8.12 -9.97
CA VAL A 68 2.83 9.39 -10.35
C VAL A 68 2.28 10.49 -9.45
N LEU A 69 3.15 11.26 -8.79
CA LEU A 69 2.79 12.40 -7.96
C LEU A 69 3.18 13.71 -8.66
N PHE A 70 2.20 14.59 -8.84
CA PHE A 70 2.38 15.95 -9.33
C PHE A 70 3.18 16.79 -8.33
N PRO A 71 3.82 17.88 -8.80
CA PRO A 71 4.43 18.85 -7.90
C PRO A 71 3.44 19.28 -6.81
N PHE A 72 3.85 19.16 -5.55
CA PHE A 72 3.04 19.52 -4.37
C PHE A 72 1.78 18.68 -4.15
N GLU A 73 1.63 17.55 -4.84
CA GLU A 73 0.54 16.60 -4.58
C GLU A 73 0.78 15.84 -3.27
N GLU A 74 -0.27 15.75 -2.45
CA GLU A 74 -0.35 14.88 -1.29
C GLU A 74 -1.02 13.55 -1.65
N TRP A 75 -0.56 12.47 -1.04
CA TRP A 75 -1.10 11.14 -1.29
C TRP A 75 -1.15 10.31 -0.02
N TYR A 76 -2.31 9.70 0.23
CA TYR A 76 -2.56 8.78 1.32
C TYR A 76 -2.78 7.39 0.76
N PHE A 77 -2.12 6.38 1.35
CA PHE A 77 -2.24 5.01 0.90
C PHE A 77 -2.02 4.02 2.03
N ASP A 78 -2.71 2.88 1.95
CA ASP A 78 -2.47 1.75 2.83
C ASP A 78 -1.23 0.98 2.37
N ALA A 79 -0.37 0.63 3.33
CA ALA A 79 0.81 -0.16 3.09
C ALA A 79 1.01 -1.22 4.19
N PRO A 80 1.46 -2.44 3.85
CA PRO A 80 1.98 -3.38 4.86
C PRO A 80 3.13 -2.73 5.64
N VAL A 81 3.23 -3.00 6.95
CA VAL A 81 4.28 -2.40 7.80
C VAL A 81 5.69 -2.78 7.35
N GLU A 82 5.88 -3.98 6.77
CA GLU A 82 7.16 -4.48 6.26
C GLU A 82 7.44 -4.08 4.80
N ALA A 83 6.54 -3.32 4.17
CA ALA A 83 6.77 -2.78 2.84
C ALA A 83 7.68 -1.55 2.91
N HIS A 84 8.37 -1.24 1.81
CA HIS A 84 9.11 0.00 1.65
C HIS A 84 8.60 0.77 0.43
N VAL A 85 8.83 2.07 0.47
CA VAL A 85 8.43 3.03 -0.55
C VAL A 85 9.68 3.54 -1.24
N GLU A 86 9.68 3.51 -2.57
CA GLU A 86 10.71 4.10 -3.40
C GLU A 86 10.16 5.30 -4.15
N LEU A 87 10.96 6.36 -4.23
CA LEU A 87 10.68 7.54 -5.04
C LEU A 87 11.59 7.57 -6.24
N TRP A 88 11.00 7.71 -7.42
CA TRP A 88 11.74 7.74 -8.68
C TRP A 88 11.50 9.05 -9.41
N SER A 89 12.56 9.60 -10.01
CA SER A 89 12.44 10.69 -10.95
C SER A 89 11.99 10.18 -12.32
N ASN A 90 11.41 11.07 -13.13
CA ASN A 90 11.18 10.82 -14.55
C ASN A 90 11.85 11.93 -15.36
N GLY A 91 13.18 12.00 -15.27
CA GLY A 91 14.01 12.99 -15.95
C GLY A 91 14.38 12.56 -17.37
N LEU A 92 14.93 13.50 -18.16
CA LEU A 92 15.40 13.25 -19.52
C LEU A 92 16.56 12.23 -19.59
N SER A 93 17.29 12.06 -18.49
CA SER A 93 18.35 11.07 -18.31
C SER A 93 17.84 9.66 -17.98
N GLY A 94 16.51 9.48 -17.87
CA GLY A 94 15.88 8.24 -17.46
C GLY A 94 15.37 8.28 -16.01
N ALA A 95 14.82 7.14 -15.58
CA ALA A 95 14.31 7.00 -14.22
C ALA A 95 15.46 6.78 -13.24
N GLU A 96 15.54 7.65 -12.23
CA GLU A 96 16.55 7.58 -11.17
C GLU A 96 15.86 7.40 -9.82
N LEU A 97 16.38 6.50 -8.98
CA LEU A 97 15.91 6.35 -7.62
C LEU A 97 16.38 7.56 -6.79
N LEU A 98 15.42 8.35 -6.33
CA LEU A 98 15.65 9.55 -5.53
C LEU A 98 15.79 9.21 -4.04
N ASP A 99 14.90 8.35 -3.52
CA ASP A 99 14.87 8.02 -2.11
C ASP A 99 14.13 6.70 -1.82
N ARG A 100 14.36 6.15 -0.62
CA ARG A 100 13.73 4.92 -0.13
C ARG A 100 13.41 5.04 1.36
N PHE A 101 12.17 4.70 1.72
CA PHE A 101 11.68 4.74 3.10
C PHE A 101 10.97 3.45 3.48
N GLU A 102 11.05 3.06 4.75
CA GLU A 102 10.14 2.04 5.28
C GLU A 102 8.72 2.61 5.35
N ALA A 103 7.70 1.84 4.96
CA ALA A 103 6.32 2.32 4.98
C ALA A 103 5.88 2.79 6.37
N GLY A 104 6.34 2.10 7.42
CA GLY A 104 6.10 2.49 8.81
C GLY A 104 6.66 3.86 9.20
N SER A 105 7.68 4.37 8.50
CA SER A 105 8.22 5.73 8.74
C SER A 105 7.35 6.85 8.15
N LEU A 106 6.50 6.50 7.18
CA LEU A 106 5.51 7.39 6.56
C LEU A 106 4.14 7.31 7.24
N ALA A 107 3.99 6.41 8.21
CA ALA A 107 2.80 6.33 9.05
C ALA A 107 2.81 7.53 10.01
N ASN A 108 2.00 8.54 9.70
CA ASN A 108 1.75 9.58 10.68
C ASN A 108 0.94 8.96 11.82
N ALA A 109 1.45 9.09 13.05
CA ALA A 109 0.64 8.91 14.24
C ALA A 109 -0.46 9.98 14.21
N LEU A 110 -1.64 9.60 13.72
CA LEU A 110 -2.87 10.35 13.97
C LEU A 110 -3.31 10.14 15.41
#